data_AF-A0A256FK11-F1
#
_entry.id   AF-A0A256FK11-F1
#
_cell.length_a   1.000
_cell.length_b   1.000
_cell.length_c   1.000
_cell.angle_alpha   90.00
_cell.angle_beta   90.00
_cell.angle_gamma   90.00
#
_symmetry.space_group_name_H-M   'P 1'
#
loop_
_entity.id
_entity.type
_entity.pdbx_description
1 polymer ?
#
loop_
_entity_poly.entity_id
_entity_poly.type
_entity_poly.pdbx_seq_one_letter_code
_entity_poly.pdbx_strand_id
1 'polypeptide(L)'
;MIRILIGVVIILSGLSSSIADVLERQVARHIRSEGFWCDVISDIRPALHLKKNNENPVKVTCDDGSRFAQYLLIFDQNNKLISIQKLQ
;
A
#
# COMPACT_ATOMS: atom_id res chain seq x y z
N MET A 1 -14.56 -25.32 -4.16
CA MET A 1 -13.69 -24.49 -3.31
C MET A 1 -12.79 -23.66 -4.22
N ILE A 2 -13.23 -22.45 -4.57
CA ILE A 2 -12.49 -21.55 -5.47
C ILE A 2 -11.51 -20.74 -4.61
N ARG A 3 -10.21 -21.02 -4.76
CA ARG A 3 -9.13 -20.23 -4.18
C ARG A 3 -8.96 -18.98 -5.03
N ILE A 4 -9.43 -17.85 -4.52
CA ILE A 4 -9.21 -16.54 -5.15
C ILE A 4 -7.71 -16.23 -5.02
N LEU A 5 -7.00 -16.40 -6.14
CA LEU A 5 -5.67 -15.86 -6.37
C LEU A 5 -5.75 -14.33 -6.33
N ILE A 6 -5.39 -13.72 -5.20
CA ILE A 6 -5.13 -12.27 -5.14
C ILE A 6 -3.67 -12.07 -5.59
N GLY A 7 -3.47 -12.22 -6.90
CA GLY A 7 -2.31 -11.67 -7.58
C GLY A 7 -2.62 -10.21 -7.92
N VAL A 8 -2.31 -9.28 -7.02
CA VAL A 8 -2.41 -7.84 -7.31
C VAL A 8 -1.00 -7.29 -7.45
N VAL A 9 -0.36 -7.66 -8.55
CA VAL A 9 0.69 -6.86 -9.18
C VAL A 9 0.40 -6.92 -10.67
N ILE A 10 -0.56 -6.13 -11.13
CA ILE A 10 -0.79 -5.92 -12.56
C ILE A 10 -0.86 -4.40 -12.80
N ILE A 11 0.29 -3.87 -13.21
CA ILE A 11 0.47 -2.84 -14.25
C ILE A 11 -0.48 -1.62 -14.15
N LEU A 12 0.06 -0.55 -13.56
CA LEU A 12 -0.53 0.78 -13.32
C LEU A 12 -0.82 1.63 -14.58
N SER A 13 -1.27 1.06 -15.70
CA SER A 13 -1.60 1.84 -16.90
C SER A 13 -3.04 1.70 -17.40
N GLY A 14 -3.94 1.09 -16.61
CA GLY A 14 -5.35 1.01 -17.00
C GLY A 14 -6.31 0.43 -15.96
N LEU A 15 -6.00 0.52 -14.66
CA LEU A 15 -6.97 0.13 -13.63
C LEU A 15 -8.13 1.12 -13.68
N SER A 16 -9.34 0.62 -13.95
CA SER A 16 -10.58 1.36 -13.74
C SER A 16 -10.58 1.94 -12.33
N SER A 17 -11.04 3.19 -12.18
CA SER A 17 -11.05 3.94 -10.91
C SER A 17 -11.60 3.12 -9.73
N SER A 18 -12.58 2.25 -9.98
CA SER A 18 -13.18 1.38 -8.96
C SER A 18 -12.23 0.32 -8.37
N ILE A 19 -11.26 -0.20 -9.13
CA ILE A 19 -10.29 -1.19 -8.61
C ILE A 19 -9.22 -0.48 -7.77
N ALA A 20 -8.81 0.72 -8.19
CA ALA A 20 -7.92 1.57 -7.43
C ALA A 20 -8.55 1.95 -6.08
N ASP A 21 -9.82 2.37 -6.07
CA ASP A 21 -10.56 2.70 -4.84
C ASP A 21 -10.64 1.52 -3.84
N VAL A 22 -10.87 0.31 -4.35
CA VAL A 22 -10.93 -0.89 -3.49
C VAL A 22 -9.55 -1.20 -2.91
N LEU A 23 -8.49 -1.10 -3.71
CA LEU A 23 -7.12 -1.32 -3.27
C LEU A 23 -6.68 -0.29 -2.23
N GLU A 24 -6.95 0.99 -2.48
CA GLU A 24 -6.65 2.07 -1.54
C GLU A 24 -7.36 1.87 -0.20
N ARG A 25 -8.64 1.50 -0.21
CA ARG A 25 -9.37 1.20 1.02
C ARG A 25 -8.78 0.00 1.77
N GLN A 26 -8.35 -1.03 1.06
CA GLN A 26 -7.69 -2.19 1.69
C GLN A 26 -6.37 -1.80 2.33
N VAL A 27 -5.52 -1.04 1.62
CA VAL A 27 -4.25 -0.53 2.15
C VAL A 27 -4.49 0.36 3.37
N ALA A 28 -5.43 1.29 3.28
CA ALA A 28 -5.77 2.20 4.38
C ALA A 28 -6.29 1.45 5.62
N ARG A 29 -7.11 0.40 5.43
CA ARG A 29 -7.58 -0.45 6.54
C ARG A 29 -6.42 -1.18 7.20
N HIS A 30 -5.49 -1.68 6.41
CA HIS A 30 -4.35 -2.42 6.91
C HIS A 30 -3.36 -1.51 7.67
N ILE A 31 -3.10 -0.31 7.17
CA ILE A 31 -2.31 0.69 7.91
C ILE A 31 -2.97 1.03 9.26
N ARG A 32 -4.31 1.19 9.27
CA ARG A 32 -5.06 1.42 10.51
C ARG A 32 -5.06 0.23 11.47
N SER A 33 -5.11 -1.01 10.97
CA SER A 33 -5.08 -2.19 11.85
C SER A 33 -3.76 -2.34 12.60
N GLU A 34 -2.67 -1.82 12.03
CA GLU A 34 -1.34 -1.75 12.66
C GLU A 34 -1.19 -0.53 13.61
N GLY A 35 -2.26 0.24 13.85
CA GLY A 35 -2.27 1.37 14.79
C GLY A 35 -1.82 2.72 14.21
N PHE A 36 -1.59 2.80 12.90
CA PHE A 36 -1.22 4.05 12.23
C PHE A 36 -2.45 4.80 11.70
N TRP A 37 -2.35 6.13 11.60
CA TRP A 37 -3.42 6.94 11.03
C TRP A 37 -3.35 6.92 9.49
N CYS A 38 -4.42 6.56 8.80
CA CYS A 38 -4.49 6.74 7.35
C CYS A 38 -5.94 6.77 6.88
N ASP A 39 -6.55 7.96 6.86
CA ASP A 39 -7.97 8.06 6.54
C ASP A 39 -8.29 8.11 5.06
N VAL A 40 -7.53 8.93 4.35
CA VAL A 40 -7.59 9.14 2.90
C VAL A 40 -6.19 8.87 2.37
N ILE A 41 -6.09 7.98 1.38
CA ILE A 41 -4.84 7.79 0.64
C ILE A 41 -4.84 8.80 -0.50
N SER A 42 -3.76 9.58 -0.59
CA SER A 42 -3.56 10.56 -1.66
C SER A 42 -2.56 10.10 -2.71
N ASP A 43 -1.66 9.17 -2.38
CA ASP A 43 -0.64 8.66 -3.28
C ASP A 43 -0.15 7.26 -2.84
N ILE A 44 -0.02 6.33 -3.78
CA ILE A 44 0.62 5.02 -3.58
C ILE A 44 1.62 4.81 -4.72
N ARG A 45 2.88 4.55 -4.38
CA ARG A 45 3.91 4.27 -5.38
C ARG A 45 4.98 3.29 -4.89
N PRO A 46 5.50 2.42 -5.76
CA PRO A 46 6.66 1.60 -5.45
C PRO A 46 7.87 2.46 -5.08
N ALA A 47 8.54 2.14 -3.97
CA ALA A 47 9.77 2.79 -3.55
C ALA A 47 10.99 1.99 -4.03
N LEU A 48 11.11 1.82 -5.35
CA LEU A 48 12.10 0.92 -5.97
C LEU A 48 13.57 1.20 -5.56
N HIS A 49 13.88 2.45 -5.21
CA HIS A 49 15.19 2.84 -4.71
C HIS A 49 15.54 2.24 -3.33
N LEU A 50 14.55 1.77 -2.57
CA LEU A 50 14.71 1.09 -1.28
C LEU A 50 14.62 -0.43 -1.39
N LYS A 51 14.50 -0.97 -2.62
CA LYS A 51 14.31 -2.40 -2.82
C LYS A 51 15.54 -3.16 -2.36
N LYS A 52 15.39 -3.97 -1.31
CA LYS A 52 16.38 -4.96 -0.88
C LYS A 52 15.95 -6.36 -1.33
N ASN A 53 16.87 -7.32 -1.29
CA ASN A 53 16.62 -8.69 -1.76
C ASN A 53 15.32 -9.25 -1.16
N ASN A 54 14.41 -9.68 -2.04
CA ASN A 54 13.09 -10.26 -1.74
C ASN A 54 12.11 -9.33 -1.01
N GLU A 55 12.39 -8.04 -0.94
CA GLU A 55 11.48 -7.02 -0.42
C GLU A 55 10.86 -6.22 -1.57
N ASN A 56 9.61 -5.81 -1.39
CA ASN A 56 8.87 -4.96 -2.30
C ASN A 56 8.39 -3.74 -1.50
N PRO A 57 9.20 -2.67 -1.41
CA PRO A 57 8.83 -1.47 -0.66
C PRO A 57 7.83 -0.61 -1.45
N VAL A 58 6.78 -0.15 -0.77
CA VAL A 58 5.74 0.72 -1.31
C VAL A 58 5.60 1.92 -0.38
N LYS A 59 5.69 3.13 -0.94
CA LYS A 59 5.39 4.35 -0.22
C LYS A 59 3.90 4.67 -0.36
N VAL A 60 3.25 4.90 0.76
CA VAL A 60 1.86 5.34 0.86
C VAL A 60 1.83 6.71 1.53
N THR A 61 1.14 7.65 0.90
CA THR A 61 0.85 8.97 1.48
C THR A 61 -0.62 9.00 1.89
N CYS A 62 -0.86 9.36 3.14
CA CYS A 62 -2.20 9.59 3.66
C CYS A 62 -2.36 11.09 3.94
N ASP A 63 -3.36 11.70 3.31
CA ASP A 63 -3.63 13.13 3.40
C ASP A 63 -5.13 13.37 3.28
N ASP A 64 -5.74 13.91 4.34
CA ASP A 64 -7.16 14.28 4.38
C ASP A 64 -7.39 15.79 4.25
N GLY A 65 -6.33 16.56 3.94
CA GLY A 65 -6.31 18.02 3.89
C GLY A 65 -6.06 18.70 5.24
N SER A 66 -6.14 17.96 6.35
CA SER A 66 -5.87 18.46 7.71
C SER A 66 -4.69 17.76 8.38
N ARG A 67 -4.44 16.51 8.01
CA ARG A 67 -3.38 15.65 8.52
C ARG A 67 -2.64 15.05 7.35
N PHE A 68 -1.33 14.98 7.52
CA PHE A 68 -0.43 14.38 6.55
C PHE A 68 0.44 13.33 7.25
N ALA A 69 0.55 12.16 6.64
CA ALA A 69 1.46 11.12 7.09
C ALA A 69 1.98 10.31 5.90
N GLN A 70 3.26 9.94 5.96
CA GLN A 70 3.85 9.03 4.99
C GLN A 70 4.29 7.73 5.65
N TYR A 71 4.00 6.63 4.96
CA TYR A 71 4.34 5.29 5.40
C TYR A 71 5.13 4.55 4.33
N LEU A 72 6.14 3.81 4.77
CA LEU A 72 6.83 2.81 3.97
C LEU A 72 6.30 1.44 4.37
N LEU A 73 5.61 0.79 3.44
CA LEU A 73 5.13 -0.57 3.59
C LEU A 73 6.14 -1.48 2.93
N ILE A 74 6.70 -2.42 3.68
CA ILE A 74 7.63 -3.42 3.16
C ILE A 74 6.87 -4.73 3.02
N PHE A 75 6.75 -5.20 1.78
CA PHE A 75 6.19 -6.50 1.46
C PHE A 75 7.31 -7.50 1.16
N ASP A 76 7.07 -8.78 1.44
CA ASP A 76 7.95 -9.85 0.96
C ASP A 76 7.69 -10.18 -0.53
N GLN A 77 8.44 -11.16 -1.05
CA GLN A 77 8.28 -11.69 -2.40
C GLN A 77 6.91 -12.36 -2.67
N ASN A 78 6.16 -12.69 -1.62
CA ASN A 78 4.80 -13.25 -1.69
C ASN A 78 3.72 -12.15 -1.55
N ASN A 79 4.11 -10.87 -1.58
CA ASN A 79 3.25 -9.71 -1.33
C ASN A 79 2.59 -9.72 0.05
N LYS A 80 3.18 -10.42 1.04
CA LYS A 80 2.76 -10.33 2.43
C LYS A 80 3.43 -9.11 3.05
N LEU A 81 2.65 -8.27 3.74
CA LEU A 81 3.22 -7.16 4.48
C LEU A 81 4.04 -7.71 5.66
N ILE A 82 5.29 -7.25 5.76
CA ILE A 82 6.22 -7.65 6.82
C ILE A 82 6.60 -6.49 7.74
N SER A 83 6.47 -5.24 7.30
CA SER A 83 6.74 -4.06 8.13
C SER A 83 6.02 -2.81 7.63
N ILE A 84 5.63 -1.94 8.56
CA ILE A 84 5.20 -0.56 8.29
C ILE A 84 6.13 0.38 9.06
N GLN A 85 6.66 1.39 8.37
CA GLN A 85 7.49 2.42 8.97
C GLN A 85 6.91 3.80 8.65
N LYS A 86 6.72 4.64 9.67
CA LYS A 86 6.36 6.04 9.46
C LYS A 86 7.60 6.81 8.99
N LEU A 87 7.51 7.46 7.84
CA LEU A 87 8.62 8.20 7.22
C LEU A 87 8.72 9.63 7.74
N GLN A 88 7.59 10.30 7.96
CA GLN A 88 7.44 11.63 8.57
C GLN A 88 5.99 11.82 9.03
#